data_AF-A0A4R3EEN6-F1
#
_entry.id   AF-A0A4R3EEN6-F1
#
_cell.length_a   1.000
_cell.length_b   1.000
_cell.length_c   1.000
_cell.angle_alpha   90.00
_cell.angle_beta   90.00
_cell.angle_gamma   90.00
#
_symmetry.space_group_name_H-M   'P 1'
#
loop_
_entity.id
_entity.type
_entity.pdbx_description
1 polymer ?
#
loop_
_entity_poly.entity_id
_entity_poly.type
_entity_poly.pdbx_seq_one_letter_code
_entity_poly.pdbx_strand_id
1 'polypeptide(L)'
;MGPGQFKPGSLSQLVLARIREGGAYPVTRLQLRRSFPDRDKFIGRALDRLIGSNLVRETPKGFLSSDAPPQAPFIERAPAEPLSPATRLNLAAIVNLAHRYRGAGMAQHAVSLMDRACAVKSLPVHVREDLLALADLFRCGEHLYGEAPAARAA
;
A
#
# COMPACT_ATOMS: atom_id res chain seq x y z
N MET A 1 18.14 31.55 20.50
CA MET A 1 17.76 30.14 20.32
C MET A 1 17.81 29.84 18.83
N GLY A 2 18.63 28.90 18.40
CA GLY A 2 18.77 28.56 16.98
C GLY A 2 17.49 27.90 16.42
N PRO A 3 17.29 27.90 15.09
CA PRO A 3 16.21 27.13 14.46
C PRO A 3 16.33 25.66 14.89
N GLY A 4 15.31 25.13 15.55
CA GLY A 4 15.30 23.76 16.09
C GLY A 4 15.60 23.61 17.58
N GLN A 5 15.89 24.69 18.32
CA GLN A 5 16.01 24.62 19.78
C GLN A 5 14.65 24.88 20.44
N PHE A 6 13.94 23.80 20.76
CA PHE A 6 12.73 23.85 21.58
C PHE A 6 13.05 23.68 23.06
N LYS A 7 12.18 24.20 23.95
CA LYS A 7 12.30 23.95 25.39
C LYS A 7 12.29 22.44 25.67
N PRO A 8 13.21 21.92 26.50
CA PRO A 8 13.24 20.52 26.87
C PRO A 8 11.89 20.07 27.44
N GLY A 9 11.30 19.01 26.89
CA GLY A 9 10.00 18.46 27.30
C GLY A 9 8.77 19.17 26.69
N SER A 10 8.98 20.14 25.80
CA SER A 10 7.88 20.76 25.06
C SER A 10 7.23 19.79 24.06
N LEU A 11 5.94 19.97 23.80
CA LEU A 11 5.20 19.12 22.84
C LEU A 11 5.84 19.12 21.44
N SER A 12 6.31 20.28 20.96
CA SER A 12 6.99 20.37 19.66
C SER A 12 8.26 19.52 19.60
N GLN A 13 9.03 19.44 20.69
CA GLN A 13 10.21 18.58 20.75
C GLN A 13 9.85 17.10 20.79
N LEU A 14 8.82 16.73 21.57
CA LEU A 14 8.35 15.34 21.67
C LEU A 14 7.77 14.85 20.34
N VAL A 15 7.01 15.69 19.65
CA VAL A 15 6.46 15.39 18.32
C VAL A 15 7.59 15.27 17.30
N LEU A 16 8.58 16.16 17.31
CA LEU A 16 9.74 16.06 16.43
C LEU A 16 10.56 14.79 16.70
N ALA A 17 10.80 14.45 17.96
CA ALA A 17 11.48 13.22 18.34
C ALA A 17 10.73 11.99 17.83
N ARG A 18 9.39 11.97 17.99
CA ARG A 18 8.55 10.88 17.51
C ARG A 18 8.56 10.74 15.99
N ILE A 19 8.61 11.85 15.26
CA ILE A 19 8.73 11.85 13.80
C ILE A 19 10.12 11.36 13.37
N ARG A 20 11.18 11.74 14.10
CA ARG A 20 12.55 11.28 13.86
C ARG A 20 12.75 9.80 14.16
N GLU A 21 12.08 9.25 15.17
CA GLU A 21 12.04 7.81 15.44
C GLU A 21 11.42 7.02 14.27
N GLY A 22 10.50 7.62 13.52
CA GLY A 22 9.93 7.02 12.31
C GLY A 22 10.91 6.91 11.14
N GLY A 23 12.04 7.62 11.21
CA GLY A 23 13.09 7.58 10.19
C GLY A 23 12.57 7.93 8.80
N ALA A 24 12.61 6.95 7.89
CA ALA A 24 12.15 7.08 6.50
C ALA A 24 10.62 6.91 6.33
N TYR A 25 9.92 6.46 7.37
CA TYR A 25 8.48 6.19 7.31
C TYR A 25 7.66 7.38 7.82
N PRO A 26 6.62 7.80 7.08
CA PRO A 26 5.83 8.96 7.44
C PRO A 26 4.95 8.62 8.64
N VAL A 27 5.01 9.46 9.66
CA VAL A 27 4.19 9.29 10.86
C VAL A 27 2.83 9.95 10.63
N THR A 28 1.77 9.18 10.76
CA THR A 28 0.41 9.68 10.55
C THR A 28 -0.06 10.54 11.73
N ARG A 29 -1.02 11.44 11.49
CA ARG A 29 -1.66 12.21 12.56
C ARG A 29 -2.27 11.30 13.62
N LEU A 30 -2.90 10.18 13.22
CA LEU A 30 -3.48 9.22 14.15
C LEU A 30 -2.42 8.60 15.09
N GLN A 31 -1.25 8.25 14.57
CA GLN A 31 -0.14 7.74 15.38
C GLN A 31 0.34 8.79 16.40
N LEU A 32 0.46 10.05 15.99
CA LEU A 32 0.81 11.13 16.92
C LEU A 32 -0.25 11.32 18.02
N ARG A 33 -1.54 11.25 17.68
CA ARG A 33 -2.64 11.34 18.66
C ARG A 33 -2.58 10.20 19.69
N ARG A 34 -2.27 8.98 19.24
CA ARG A 34 -2.10 7.82 20.13
C ARG A 34 -0.89 7.93 21.04
N SER A 35 0.21 8.52 20.55
CA SER A 35 1.41 8.76 21.36
C SER A 35 1.24 9.89 22.38
N PHE A 36 0.31 10.82 22.16
CA PHE A 36 0.08 11.98 23.02
C PHE A 36 -1.42 12.24 23.28
N PRO A 37 -2.15 11.30 23.93
CA PRO A 37 -3.60 11.39 24.08
C PRO A 37 -4.04 12.65 24.85
N ASP A 38 -3.32 13.02 25.91
CA ASP A 38 -3.65 14.17 26.76
C ASP A 38 -3.38 15.53 26.12
N ARG A 39 -2.71 15.56 24.96
CA ARG A 39 -2.22 16.78 24.30
C ARG A 39 -2.73 16.93 22.87
N ASP A 40 -3.72 16.14 22.48
CA ASP A 40 -4.29 16.06 21.12
C ASP A 40 -4.63 17.43 20.51
N LYS A 41 -5.31 18.29 21.30
CA LYS A 41 -5.73 19.64 20.89
C LYS A 41 -4.56 20.55 20.46
N PHE A 42 -3.35 20.26 20.92
CA PHE A 42 -2.16 21.05 20.67
C PHE A 42 -1.23 20.44 19.60
N ILE A 43 -1.50 19.21 19.13
CA ILE A 43 -0.68 18.52 18.13
C ILE A 43 -0.67 19.29 16.81
N GLY A 44 -1.82 19.82 16.37
CA GLY A 44 -1.91 20.62 15.14
C GLY A 44 -0.97 21.82 15.17
N ARG A 45 -1.07 22.64 16.23
CA ARG A 45 -0.19 23.82 16.41
C ARG A 45 1.30 23.44 16.52
N ALA A 46 1.60 22.29 17.10
CA ALA A 46 2.98 21.80 17.16
C ALA A 46 3.49 21.42 15.77
N LEU A 47 2.69 20.76 14.94
CA LEU A 47 3.03 20.42 13.56
C LEU A 47 3.19 21.66 12.69
N ASP A 48 2.24 22.61 12.76
CA ASP A 48 2.31 23.87 12.00
C ASP A 48 3.61 24.62 12.30
N ARG A 49 4.02 24.65 13.57
CA ARG A 49 5.28 25.25 13.99
C ARG A 49 6.48 24.48 13.42
N LEU A 50 6.47 23.15 13.48
CA LEU A 50 7.56 22.32 12.98
C LEU A 50 7.74 22.45 11.46
N ILE A 51 6.61 22.49 10.73
CA ILE A 51 6.55 22.73 9.27
C ILE A 51 7.07 24.13 8.95
N GLY A 52 6.57 25.16 9.65
CA GLY A 52 7.05 26.54 9.49
C GLY A 52 8.54 26.72 9.80
N SER A 53 9.09 25.89 10.70
CA SER A 53 10.54 25.85 10.97
C SER A 53 11.35 24.94 10.05
N ASN A 54 10.73 24.36 9.02
CA ASN A 54 11.33 23.45 8.04
C ASN A 54 12.01 22.20 8.65
N LEU A 55 11.55 21.76 9.82
CA LEU A 55 12.07 20.55 10.50
C LEU A 55 11.28 19.30 10.13
N VAL A 56 10.04 19.49 9.67
CA VAL A 56 9.11 18.44 9.28
C VAL A 56 8.48 18.86 7.96
N ARG A 57 8.33 17.90 7.05
CA ARG A 57 7.59 18.03 5.79
C ARG A 57 6.31 17.20 5.85
N GLU A 58 5.24 17.75 5.29
CA GLU A 58 3.99 17.03 5.10
C GLU A 58 4.02 16.26 3.76
N THR A 59 3.55 15.02 3.80
CA THR A 59 3.41 14.13 2.64
C THR A 59 2.00 13.55 2.60
N PRO A 60 1.52 13.03 1.46
CA PRO A 60 0.20 12.41 1.38
C PRO A 60 -0.02 11.26 2.38
N LYS A 61 1.07 10.63 2.85
CA LYS A 61 1.05 9.51 3.80
C LYS A 61 1.26 9.93 5.26
N GLY A 62 1.52 11.21 5.54
CA GLY A 62 1.78 11.73 6.89
C GLY A 62 2.95 12.70 6.98
N PHE A 63 3.59 12.78 8.15
CA PHE A 63 4.65 13.74 8.43
C PHE A 63 6.03 13.05 8.48
N LEU A 64 7.02 13.66 7.84
CA LEU A 64 8.41 13.16 7.81
C LEU A 64 9.37 14.24 8.32
N SER A 65 10.47 13.83 8.93
CA SER A 65 11.58 14.75 9.22
C SER A 65 12.14 15.30 7.91
N SER A 66 12.48 16.58 7.88
CA SER A 66 13.15 17.18 6.71
C SER A 66 14.52 16.54 6.44
N ASP A 67 15.18 16.10 7.52
CA ASP A 67 16.46 15.38 7.47
C ASP A 67 16.32 13.90 7.06
N ALA A 68 15.09 13.39 6.84
CA ALA A 68 14.89 11.99 6.53
C ALA A 68 15.41 11.67 5.11
N PRO A 69 16.17 10.57 4.93
CA PRO A 69 16.63 10.15 3.61
C PRO A 69 15.42 9.99 2.68
N PRO A 70 15.57 10.27 1.37
CA PRO A 70 14.50 10.03 0.41
C PRO A 70 14.00 8.60 0.57
N GLN A 71 12.69 8.40 0.61
CA GLN A 71 12.12 7.06 0.61
C GLN A 71 12.70 6.32 -0.58
N ALA A 72 13.30 5.15 -0.32
CA ALA A 72 13.75 4.29 -1.39
C ALA A 72 12.59 4.09 -2.37
N PRO A 73 12.80 4.28 -3.69
CA PRO A 73 11.79 3.95 -4.67
C PRO A 73 11.38 2.48 -4.46
N PHE A 74 10.09 2.23 -4.64
CA PHE A 74 9.43 0.91 -4.70
C PHE A 74 10.38 -0.27 -4.44
N ILE A 75 10.32 -0.83 -3.23
CA ILE A 75 10.99 -2.10 -2.95
C ILE A 75 10.17 -3.18 -3.65
N GLU A 76 10.70 -3.70 -4.75
CA GLU A 76 10.19 -4.89 -5.42
C GLU A 76 10.01 -5.98 -4.36
N ARG A 77 8.81 -6.58 -4.27
CA ARG A 77 8.53 -7.63 -3.28
C ARG A 77 9.64 -8.67 -3.37
N ALA A 78 10.13 -9.13 -2.21
CA ALA A 78 11.04 -10.27 -2.17
C ALA A 78 10.44 -11.41 -3.02
N PRO A 79 11.26 -12.10 -3.83
CA PRO A 79 10.76 -13.10 -4.77
C PRO A 79 9.88 -14.11 -4.02
N ALA A 80 8.64 -14.24 -4.46
CA ALA A 80 7.67 -15.12 -3.84
C ALA A 80 8.21 -16.55 -3.81
N GLU A 81 7.88 -17.30 -2.76
CA GLU A 81 8.23 -18.71 -2.69
C GLU A 81 7.70 -19.46 -3.92
N PRO A 82 8.52 -20.30 -4.55
CA PRO A 82 8.13 -20.99 -5.77
C PRO A 82 6.98 -21.96 -5.49
N LEU A 83 5.93 -21.84 -6.30
CA LEU A 83 4.77 -22.74 -6.23
C LEU A 83 5.12 -24.14 -6.73
N SER A 84 4.44 -25.15 -6.19
CA SER A 84 4.54 -26.51 -6.73
C SER A 84 4.10 -26.54 -8.21
N PRO A 85 4.70 -27.41 -9.05
CA PRO A 85 4.31 -27.51 -10.46
C PRO A 85 2.81 -27.78 -10.66
N ALA A 86 2.20 -28.61 -9.80
CA ALA A 86 0.78 -28.92 -9.84
C ALA A 86 -0.08 -27.70 -9.49
N THR A 87 0.29 -26.95 -8.44
CA THR A 87 -0.39 -25.70 -8.06
C THR A 87 -0.33 -24.68 -9.19
N ARG A 88 0.84 -24.53 -9.82
CA ARG A 88 1.03 -23.60 -10.94
C ARG A 88 0.17 -23.95 -12.15
N LEU A 89 0.07 -25.23 -12.50
CA LEU A 89 -0.80 -25.69 -13.60
C LEU A 89 -2.28 -25.42 -13.31
N ASN A 90 -2.73 -25.71 -12.08
CA ASN A 90 -4.11 -25.45 -11.67
C ASN A 90 -4.44 -23.95 -11.72
N LEU A 91 -3.53 -23.10 -11.22
CA LEU A 91 -3.71 -21.64 -11.28
C LEU A 91 -3.73 -21.15 -12.73
N ALA A 92 -2.83 -21.63 -13.59
CA ALA A 92 -2.83 -21.26 -15.00
C ALA A 92 -4.14 -21.65 -15.71
N ALA A 93 -4.68 -22.84 -15.41
CA ALA A 93 -5.96 -23.29 -15.95
C ALA A 93 -7.13 -22.40 -15.49
N ILE A 94 -7.17 -22.05 -14.19
CA ILE A 94 -8.18 -21.15 -13.60
C ILE A 94 -8.10 -19.77 -14.24
N VAL A 95 -6.90 -19.20 -14.34
CA VAL A 95 -6.64 -17.88 -14.95
C VAL A 95 -7.09 -17.88 -16.40
N ASN A 96 -6.64 -18.84 -17.20
CA ASN A 96 -7.02 -18.95 -18.62
C ASN A 96 -8.52 -19.13 -18.82
N LEU A 97 -9.21 -19.87 -17.94
CA LEU A 97 -10.66 -20.02 -18.00
C LEU A 97 -11.37 -18.71 -17.66
N ALA A 98 -10.90 -17.98 -16.64
CA ALA A 98 -11.48 -16.69 -16.28
C ALA A 98 -11.28 -15.63 -17.38
N HIS A 99 -10.11 -15.60 -18.02
CA HIS A 99 -9.87 -14.74 -19.19
C HIS A 99 -10.85 -15.05 -20.33
N ARG A 100 -11.15 -16.34 -20.59
CA ARG A 100 -12.14 -16.76 -21.58
C ARG A 100 -13.57 -16.32 -21.21
N TYR A 101 -13.98 -16.51 -19.96
CA TYR A 101 -15.27 -16.00 -19.49
C TYR A 101 -15.36 -14.48 -19.64
N ARG A 102 -14.29 -13.76 -19.29
CA ARG A 102 -14.26 -12.31 -19.43
C ARG A 102 -14.35 -11.88 -20.90
N GLY A 103 -13.63 -12.54 -21.80
CA GLY A 103 -13.67 -12.27 -23.24
C GLY A 103 -15.03 -12.58 -23.89
N ALA A 104 -15.79 -13.50 -23.32
CA ALA A 104 -17.18 -13.80 -23.71
C ALA A 104 -18.22 -12.84 -23.09
N GLY A 105 -17.79 -11.75 -22.43
CA GLY A 105 -18.69 -10.81 -21.74
C GLY A 105 -19.21 -11.31 -20.40
N MET A 106 -18.83 -12.51 -19.95
CA MET A 106 -19.27 -13.12 -18.69
C MET A 106 -18.39 -12.70 -17.51
N ALA A 107 -18.27 -11.39 -17.27
CA ALA A 107 -17.38 -10.84 -16.24
C ALA A 107 -17.66 -11.41 -14.84
N GLN A 108 -18.94 -11.55 -14.46
CA GLN A 108 -19.32 -12.10 -13.16
C GLN A 108 -18.90 -13.56 -12.97
N HIS A 109 -18.84 -14.36 -14.05
CA HIS A 109 -18.38 -15.74 -14.00
C HIS A 109 -16.86 -15.81 -13.81
N ALA A 110 -16.11 -14.94 -14.51
CA ALA A 110 -14.67 -14.81 -14.32
C ALA A 110 -14.31 -14.42 -12.89
N VAL A 111 -15.01 -13.43 -12.32
CA VAL A 111 -14.85 -12.98 -10.93
C VAL A 111 -15.17 -14.10 -9.94
N SER A 112 -16.32 -14.76 -10.11
CA SER A 112 -16.74 -15.84 -9.22
C SER A 112 -15.76 -17.02 -9.23
N LEU A 113 -15.15 -17.30 -10.37
CA LEU A 113 -14.12 -18.33 -10.50
C LEU A 113 -12.85 -17.95 -9.71
N MET A 114 -12.44 -16.68 -9.77
CA MET A 114 -11.30 -16.16 -9.01
C MET A 114 -11.57 -16.15 -7.49
N ASP A 115 -12.74 -15.68 -7.06
CA ASP A 115 -13.13 -15.68 -5.65
C ASP A 115 -13.15 -17.11 -5.06
N ARG A 116 -13.63 -18.10 -5.83
CA ARG A 116 -13.59 -19.52 -5.43
C ARG A 116 -12.17 -20.06 -5.36
N ALA A 117 -11.30 -19.69 -6.28
CA ALA A 117 -9.90 -20.08 -6.25
C ALA A 117 -9.18 -19.50 -5.01
N CYS A 118 -9.48 -18.25 -4.64
CA CYS A 118 -8.96 -17.61 -3.44
C CYS A 118 -9.38 -18.29 -2.13
N ALA A 119 -10.54 -18.94 -2.10
CA ALA A 119 -11.04 -19.65 -0.93
C ALA A 119 -10.24 -20.93 -0.59
N VAL A 120 -9.35 -21.38 -1.49
CA VAL A 120 -8.48 -22.53 -1.25
C VAL A 120 -7.42 -22.17 -0.20
N LYS A 121 -7.59 -22.71 1.01
CA LYS A 121 -6.73 -22.41 2.19
C LYS A 121 -5.24 -22.74 1.99
N SER A 122 -4.91 -23.68 1.09
CA SER A 122 -3.54 -24.10 0.81
C SER A 122 -2.77 -23.15 -0.12
N LEU A 123 -3.42 -22.13 -0.70
CA LEU A 123 -2.72 -21.15 -1.51
C LEU A 123 -1.93 -20.16 -0.64
N PRO A 124 -0.67 -19.85 -1.00
CA PRO A 124 0.09 -18.80 -0.36
C PRO A 124 -0.64 -17.45 -0.41
N VAL A 125 -0.37 -16.61 0.60
CA VAL A 125 -1.02 -15.29 0.74
C VAL A 125 -0.86 -14.44 -0.52
N HIS A 126 0.34 -14.40 -1.09
CA HIS A 126 0.62 -13.61 -2.31
C HIS A 126 -0.23 -14.05 -3.50
N VAL A 127 -0.42 -15.36 -3.71
CA VAL A 127 -1.27 -15.87 -4.81
C VAL A 127 -2.72 -15.44 -4.63
N ARG A 128 -3.23 -15.48 -3.39
CA ARG A 128 -4.61 -15.05 -3.11
C ARG A 128 -4.78 -13.55 -3.35
N GLU A 129 -3.79 -12.74 -2.96
CA GLU A 129 -3.79 -11.30 -3.25
C GLU A 129 -3.79 -11.02 -4.75
N ASP A 130 -2.97 -11.74 -5.52
CA ASP A 130 -2.89 -11.59 -6.97
C ASP A 130 -4.19 -11.99 -7.67
N LEU A 131 -4.82 -13.09 -7.24
CA LEU A 131 -6.12 -13.53 -7.77
C LEU A 131 -7.25 -12.55 -7.43
N LEU A 132 -7.25 -11.96 -6.23
CA LEU A 132 -8.22 -10.93 -5.85
C LEU A 132 -8.02 -9.65 -6.68
N ALA A 133 -6.77 -9.22 -6.87
CA ALA A 133 -6.47 -8.07 -7.73
C ALA A 133 -6.94 -8.31 -9.17
N LEU A 134 -6.76 -9.53 -9.70
CA LEU A 134 -7.25 -9.90 -11.02
C LEU A 134 -8.79 -9.92 -11.08
N ALA A 135 -9.46 -10.39 -10.03
CA ALA A 135 -10.91 -10.33 -9.92
C ALA A 135 -11.42 -8.87 -9.93
N ASP A 136 -10.76 -7.98 -9.20
CA ASP A 136 -11.09 -6.55 -9.19
C ASP A 136 -10.90 -5.91 -10.57
N LEU A 137 -9.84 -6.29 -11.30
CA LEU A 137 -9.65 -5.85 -12.69
C LEU A 137 -10.79 -6.32 -13.60
N PHE A 138 -11.28 -7.56 -13.43
CA PHE A 138 -12.42 -8.04 -14.20
C PHE A 138 -13.75 -7.35 -13.82
N ARG A 139 -13.89 -6.86 -12.57
CA ARG A 139 -15.04 -6.06 -12.12
C ARG A 139 -15.03 -4.65 -12.72
N CYS A 140 -13.85 -4.05 -12.89
CA CYS A 140 -13.67 -2.68 -13.37
C CYS A 140 -13.86 -2.55 -14.89
N GLY A 141 -15.10 -2.73 -15.39
CA GLY A 141 -15.58 -2.27 -16.71
C GLY A 141 -14.92 -2.89 -17.96
N GLU A 142 -15.61 -2.82 -19.10
CA GLU A 142 -15.06 -3.30 -20.39
C GLU A 142 -13.89 -2.44 -20.91
N HIS A 143 -13.84 -1.17 -20.52
CA HIS A 143 -12.87 -0.19 -21.03
C HIS A 143 -11.42 -0.42 -20.61
N LEU A 144 -11.16 -1.20 -19.55
CA LEU A 144 -9.81 -1.57 -19.12
C LEU A 144 -9.33 -2.90 -19.71
N TYR A 145 -10.24 -3.68 -20.28
CA TYR A 145 -10.00 -5.06 -20.71
C TYR A 145 -10.10 -5.27 -22.22
N GLY A 146 -10.75 -4.34 -22.92
CA GLY A 146 -10.70 -4.24 -24.39
C GLY A 146 -9.33 -3.75 -24.85
N GLU A 147 -8.77 -4.47 -25.82
CA GLU A 147 -7.52 -4.19 -26.55
C GLU A 147 -6.19 -4.63 -25.91
N ALA A 148 -6.12 -5.89 -25.47
CA ALA A 148 -4.89 -6.65 -25.75
C ALA A 148 -5.07 -7.31 -27.13
N PRO A 149 -4.37 -6.88 -28.19
CA PRO A 149 -4.50 -7.50 -29.51
C PRO A 149 -4.14 -8.99 -29.38
N ALA A 150 -5.04 -9.86 -29.86
CA ALA A 150 -4.88 -11.31 -29.89
C ALA A 150 -3.66 -11.80 -30.71
N ALA A 151 -2.81 -10.89 -31.19
CA ALA A 151 -1.68 -11.13 -32.08
C ALA A 151 -0.40 -11.67 -31.41
N ARG A 152 -0.42 -12.05 -30.12
CA ARG A 152 0.77 -12.57 -29.41
C ARG A 152 0.78 -14.09 -29.16
N ALA A 153 -0.12 -14.84 -29.80
CA ALA A 153 -0.20 -16.30 -29.63
C ALA A 153 -0.21 -17.07 -30.97
N ALA A 154 0.66 -16.68 -31.90
CA ALA A 154 1.02 -17.47 -33.08
C ALA A 154 2.49 -17.91 -32.99
#